data_AF-A0A821UJR1-F1
#
_entry.id   AF-A0A821UJR1-F1
#
_cell.length_a   1.000
_cell.length_b   1.000
_cell.length_c   1.000
_cell.angle_alpha   90.00
_cell.angle_beta   90.00
_cell.angle_gamma   90.00
#
_symmetry.space_group_name_H-M   'P 1'
#
loop_
_entity.id
_entity.type
_entity.pdbx_description
1 polymer ?
#
loop_
_entity_poly.entity_id
_entity_poly.type
_entity_poly.pdbx_seq_one_letter_code
_entity_poly.pdbx_strand_id
1 'polypeptide(L)'
;MSEDKRKRSPNWLSSEKEFLLSLIEFHFNIIENKKTDGVIVKSKLAQWQLLADQYNSRTSHCFVTAENLKAQWECMKKVAKKDAANNRRPMIQTG
;
A
#
# COMPACT_ATOMS: atom_id res chain seq x y z
N MET A 1 -7.33 21.30 21.34
CA MET A 1 -7.20 19.85 21.21
C MET A 1 -8.04 19.42 20.01
N SER A 2 -7.44 19.35 18.83
CA SER A 2 -8.17 18.97 17.61
C SER A 2 -8.18 17.45 17.55
N GLU A 3 -9.32 16.84 17.89
CA GLU A 3 -9.54 15.41 17.74
C GLU A 3 -9.52 15.06 16.26
N ASP A 4 -8.38 14.60 15.76
CA ASP A 4 -8.27 13.92 14.48
C ASP A 4 -9.05 12.60 14.59
N LYS A 5 -10.35 12.68 14.31
CA LYS A 5 -11.21 11.49 14.18
C LYS A 5 -10.62 10.68 13.02
N ARG A 6 -9.82 9.66 13.35
CA ARG A 6 -9.25 8.71 12.37
C ARG A 6 -10.34 8.31 11.39
N LYS A 7 -10.31 8.88 10.18
CA LYS A 7 -11.22 8.50 9.11
C LYS A 7 -11.02 7.02 8.89
N ARG A 8 -12.09 6.22 8.98
CA ARG A 8 -12.01 4.78 8.71
C ARG A 8 -11.40 4.60 7.33
N SER A 9 -10.41 3.72 7.23
CA SER A 9 -9.82 3.37 5.93
C SER A 9 -10.93 2.88 4.99
N PRO A 10 -10.89 3.25 3.70
CA PRO A 10 -11.86 2.78 2.72
C PRO A 10 -11.91 1.25 2.68
N ASN A 11 -13.08 0.68 2.38
CA ASN A 11 -13.22 -0.76 2.21
C ASN A 11 -12.59 -1.16 0.87
N TRP A 12 -11.38 -1.72 0.92
CA TRP A 12 -10.65 -2.15 -0.28
C TRP A 12 -11.15 -3.50 -0.79
N LEU A 13 -11.68 -3.50 -2.00
CA LEU A 13 -12.04 -4.70 -2.75
C LEU A 13 -10.78 -5.47 -3.19
N SER A 14 -10.93 -6.74 -3.57
CA SER A 14 -9.81 -7.54 -4.07
C SER A 14 -9.25 -6.97 -5.37
N SER A 15 -10.11 -6.64 -6.33
CA SER A 15 -9.71 -6.06 -7.61
C SER A 15 -9.01 -4.70 -7.46
N GLU A 16 -9.41 -3.92 -6.46
CA GLU A 16 -8.77 -2.66 -6.09
C GLU A 16 -7.34 -2.86 -5.58
N LYS A 17 -7.13 -3.90 -4.75
CA LYS A 17 -5.79 -4.27 -4.27
C LYS A 17 -4.89 -4.78 -5.39
N GLU A 18 -5.43 -5.55 -6.33
CA GLU A 18 -4.70 -6.02 -7.51
C GLU A 18 -4.29 -4.86 -8.42
N PHE A 19 -5.20 -3.90 -8.61
CA PHE A 19 -4.88 -2.71 -9.38
C PHE A 19 -3.82 -1.84 -8.69
N LEU A 20 -3.93 -1.66 -7.36
CA LEU A 20 -2.89 -1.01 -6.57
C LEU A 20 -1.53 -1.70 -6.72
N LEU A 21 -1.51 -3.04 -6.69
CA LEU A 21 -0.29 -3.82 -6.89
C LEU A 21 0.34 -3.51 -8.25
N SER A 22 -0.45 -3.59 -9.33
CA SER A 22 0.02 -3.31 -10.70
C SER A 22 0.61 -1.91 -10.84
N LEU A 23 -0.04 -0.91 -10.23
CA LEU A 23 0.44 0.47 -10.23
C LEU A 23 1.76 0.63 -9.45
N ILE A 24 1.89 -0.04 -8.30
CA ILE A 24 3.11 -0.01 -7.49
C ILE A 24 4.24 -0.76 -8.19
N GLU A 25 3.98 -1.89 -8.84
CA GLU A 25 4.98 -2.65 -9.60
C GLU A 25 5.61 -1.79 -10.70
N PHE A 26 4.78 -1.03 -11.43
CA PHE A 26 5.27 -0.11 -12.46
C PHE A 26 6.16 1.00 -11.89
N HIS A 27 5.92 1.43 -10.65
CA HIS A 27 6.68 2.49 -9.98
C HIS A 27 7.58 1.98 -8.84
N PHE A 28 7.87 0.68 -8.81
CA PHE A 28 8.47 -0.01 -7.66
C PHE A 28 9.82 0.58 -7.28
N ASN A 29 10.65 0.90 -8.28
CA ASN A 29 11.98 1.48 -8.10
C ASN A 29 11.98 2.84 -7.36
N ILE A 30 10.86 3.58 -7.43
CA ILE A 30 10.69 4.86 -6.75
C ILE A 30 10.08 4.63 -5.36
N ILE A 31 9.01 3.83 -5.30
CA ILE A 31 8.24 3.59 -4.08
C ILE A 31 9.05 2.82 -3.03
N GLU A 32 9.74 1.75 -3.44
CA GLU A 32 10.59 0.93 -2.55
C GLU A 32 12.05 1.38 -2.53
N ASN A 33 12.35 2.58 -3.02
CA ASN A 33 13.71 3.09 -2.97
C ASN A 33 14.20 3.17 -1.52
N LYS A 34 15.35 2.60 -1.19
CA LYS A 34 15.88 2.60 0.19
C LYS A 34 16.56 3.92 0.59
N LYS A 35 16.76 4.85 -0.37
CA LYS A 35 17.36 6.16 -0.11
C LYS A 35 16.39 7.07 0.66
N THR A 36 16.96 7.85 1.58
CA THR A 36 16.26 8.79 2.45
C THR A 36 16.67 10.25 2.20
N ASP A 37 17.26 10.51 1.03
CA ASP A 37 17.60 11.88 0.63
C ASP A 37 16.32 12.73 0.50
N GLY A 38 16.40 14.02 0.86
CA GLY A 38 15.25 14.93 0.84
C GLY A 38 14.57 15.03 -0.54
N VAL A 39 15.34 14.88 -1.62
CA VAL A 39 14.82 14.82 -2.99
C VAL A 39 14.01 13.54 -3.20
N ILE A 40 14.53 12.40 -2.76
CA ILE A 40 13.86 11.10 -2.89
C ILE A 40 12.56 11.04 -2.07
N VAL A 41 12.55 11.64 -0.87
CA VAL A 41 11.34 11.71 -0.05
C VAL A 41 10.24 12.50 -0.77
N LYS A 42 10.58 13.65 -1.35
CA LYS A 42 9.62 14.45 -2.15
C LYS A 42 9.15 13.69 -3.39
N SER A 43 10.05 13.01 -4.11
CA SER A 43 9.69 12.21 -5.28
C SER A 43 8.75 11.06 -4.93
N LYS A 44 8.96 10.38 -3.80
CA LYS A 44 8.04 9.33 -3.34
C LYS A 44 6.66 9.89 -3.02
N LEU A 45 6.58 11.03 -2.34
CA LEU A 45 5.31 11.68 -2.02
C LEU A 45 4.56 12.06 -3.30
N ALA A 46 5.25 12.69 -4.26
CA ALA A 46 4.68 13.02 -5.56
C ALA A 46 4.22 11.77 -6.31
N GLN A 47 4.99 10.68 -6.25
CA GLN A 47 4.61 9.41 -6.88
C GLN A 47 3.34 8.82 -6.27
N TRP A 48 3.20 8.87 -4.93
CA TRP A 48 1.97 8.45 -4.26
C TRP A 48 0.76 9.31 -4.61
N GLN A 49 0.96 10.62 -4.82
CA GLN A 49 -0.12 11.50 -5.29
C GLN A 49 -0.56 11.17 -6.72
N LEU A 50 0.39 10.91 -7.62
CA LEU A 50 0.11 10.48 -8.99
C LEU A 50 -0.62 9.13 -9.00
N LEU A 51 -0.18 8.19 -8.17
CA LEU A 51 -0.86 6.91 -7.98
C LEU A 51 -2.30 7.09 -7.50
N ALA A 52 -2.53 8.00 -6.55
CA ALA A 52 -3.88 8.32 -6.07
C ALA A 52 -4.76 8.89 -7.17
N ASP A 53 -4.23 9.81 -7.99
CA ASP A 53 -4.94 10.38 -9.13
C ASP A 53 -5.31 9.31 -10.16
N GLN A 54 -4.35 8.48 -10.60
CA GLN A 54 -4.61 7.38 -11.52
C GLN A 54 -5.61 6.37 -10.95
N TYR A 55 -5.53 6.10 -9.66
CA TYR A 55 -6.46 5.22 -8.97
C TYR A 55 -7.88 5.79 -8.97
N ASN A 56 -8.05 7.05 -8.58
CA ASN A 56 -9.35 7.72 -8.57
C ASN A 56 -9.91 7.96 -9.97
N SER A 57 -9.06 8.12 -10.99
CA SER A 57 -9.50 8.23 -12.38
C SER A 57 -10.05 6.91 -12.93
N ARG A 58 -9.61 5.76 -12.40
CA ARG A 58 -10.05 4.44 -12.86
C ARG A 58 -11.11 3.81 -11.96
N THR A 59 -11.16 4.20 -10.69
CA THR A 59 -12.13 3.69 -9.72
C THR A 59 -13.12 4.79 -9.36
N SER A 60 -14.42 4.51 -9.48
CA SER A 60 -15.47 5.45 -9.07
C SER A 60 -16.00 5.16 -7.66
N HIS A 61 -15.40 4.19 -6.95
CA HIS A 61 -16.01 3.60 -5.76
C HIS A 61 -15.76 4.42 -4.50
N CYS A 62 -14.52 4.87 -4.29
CA CYS A 62 -14.14 5.73 -3.17
C CYS A 62 -12.98 6.63 -3.57
N PHE A 63 -12.99 7.86 -3.05
CA PHE A 63 -11.85 8.76 -3.18
C PHE A 63 -10.73 8.30 -2.24
N VAL A 64 -9.60 7.90 -2.82
CA VAL A 64 -8.44 7.40 -2.10
C VAL A 64 -7.33 8.45 -2.14
N THR A 65 -6.77 8.77 -0.98
CA THR A 65 -5.61 9.66 -0.89
C THR A 65 -4.29 8.90 -0.98
N ALA A 66 -3.20 9.62 -1.28
CA ALA A 66 -1.84 9.10 -1.23
C ALA A 66 -1.53 8.38 0.11
N GLU A 67 -2.02 8.90 1.23
CA GLU A 67 -1.85 8.30 2.55
C GLU A 67 -2.62 6.98 2.69
N ASN A 68 -3.84 6.90 2.14
CA ASN A 68 -4.62 5.66 2.14
C ASN A 68 -3.93 4.58 1.31
N LEU A 69 -3.42 4.90 0.11
CA LEU A 69 -2.68 3.95 -0.73
C LEU A 69 -1.43 3.44 -0.02
N LYS A 70 -0.65 4.36 0.58
CA LYS A 70 0.55 4.01 1.33
C LYS A 70 0.22 3.09 2.51
N ALA A 71 -0.81 3.42 3.30
CA ALA A 71 -1.24 2.59 4.42
C ALA A 71 -1.70 1.19 3.95
N GLN A 72 -2.44 1.13 2.84
CA GLN A 72 -2.89 -0.13 2.26
C GLN A 72 -1.73 -0.98 1.75
N TRP A 73 -0.73 -0.39 1.10
CA TRP A 73 0.48 -1.07 0.69
C TRP A 73 1.26 -1.65 1.87
N GLU A 74 1.44 -0.88 2.96
CA GLU A 74 2.07 -1.39 4.18
C GLU A 74 1.28 -2.56 4.79
N CYS A 75 -0.06 -2.50 4.79
CA CYS A 75 -0.91 -3.61 5.20
C CYS A 75 -0.71 -4.84 4.32
N MET A 76 -0.68 -4.69 2.99
CA MET A 76 -0.46 -5.79 2.04
C MET A 76 0.89 -6.46 2.27
N LYS A 77 1.97 -5.69 2.47
CA LYS A 77 3.30 -6.24 2.82
C LYS A 77 3.28 -7.02 4.13
N LYS A 78 2.58 -6.53 5.16
CA LYS A 78 2.44 -7.24 6.44
C LYS A 78 1.69 -8.56 6.28
N VAL A 79 0.60 -8.55 5.51
CA VAL A 79 -0.17 -9.77 5.20
C VAL A 79 0.71 -10.75 4.44
N ALA A 80 1.41 -10.32 3.39
CA ALA A 80 2.32 -11.17 2.63
C ALA A 80 3.45 -11.76 3.50
N LYS A 81 4.03 -10.97 4.41
CA LYS A 81 5.05 -11.45 5.34
C LYS A 81 4.48 -12.49 6.33
N LYS A 82 3.25 -12.27 6.83
CA LYS A 82 2.55 -13.22 7.71
C LYS A 82 2.26 -14.52 6.97
N ASP A 83 1.77 -14.43 5.74
CA ASP A 83 1.47 -15.59 4.90
C ASP A 83 2.73 -16.40 4.60
N ALA A 84 3.81 -15.74 4.18
CA ALA A 84 5.11 -16.37 3.99
C ALA A 84 5.65 -17.04 5.26
N ALA A 85 5.46 -16.43 6.43
CA ALA A 85 5.85 -17.03 7.72
C ALA A 85 4.98 -18.25 8.07
N ASN A 86 3.68 -18.19 7.79
CA ASN A 86 2.75 -19.31 8.01
C ASN A 86 3.05 -20.48 7.07
N ASN A 87 3.34 -20.20 5.79
CA ASN A 87 3.73 -21.20 4.81
C ASN A 87 5.12 -21.79 5.08
N ARG A 88 6.01 -21.04 5.75
CA ARG A 88 7.31 -21.50 6.25
C ARG A 88 7.24 -22.30 7.54
N ARG A 89 6.05 -22.58 8.07
CA ARG A 89 5.87 -23.46 9.22
C ARG A 89 5.63 -24.87 8.68
N PRO A 90 6.68 -25.67 8.38
CA PRO A 90 6.46 -27.08 8.17
C PRO A 90 5.82 -27.63 9.44
N MET A 91 4.72 -28.32 9.24
CA MET A 91 4.20 -29.45 10.01
C MET A 91 5.27 -30.09 10.92
N ILE A 92 5.55 -29.50 12.07
CA ILE A 92 6.13 -30.20 13.21
C ILE A 92 4.93 -30.75 13.98
N GLN A 93 4.29 -31.77 13.41
CA GLN A 93 3.58 -32.75 14.22
C GLN A 93 4.66 -33.59 14.90
N THR A 94 5.11 -33.13 16.05
CA THR A 94 5.85 -33.99 16.99
C THR A 94 4.81 -34.69 17.84
N GLY A 95 4.51 -35.94 17.49
CA GLY A 95 3.76 -36.91 18.29
C GLY A 95 4.61 -38.13 18.49
#